data_AF-A0A538DKC2-F1
#
_entry.id   AF-A0A538DKC2-F1
#
_cell.length_a   1.000
_cell.length_b   1.000
_cell.length_c   1.000
_cell.angle_alpha   90.00
_cell.angle_beta   90.00
_cell.angle_gamma   90.00
#
_symmetry.space_group_name_H-M   'P 1'
#
loop_
_entity.id
_entity.type
_entity.pdbx_description
1 polymer ?
#
loop_
_entity_poly.entity_id
_entity_poly.type
_entity_poly.pdbx_seq_one_letter_code
_entity_poly.pdbx_strand_id
1 'polypeptide(L)'
;MLGRTVEPHEYGRLELFPVSKPVRVTFQTAELEALCPAVQGVQPDRYDAEISYTAMTHALESKSVKLWLVTFRDRRIFAEQLAVELHDGIAAFEPAVSDVAVRLTQCARGGIITTVQYPVC
;
A
#
# COMPACT_ATOMS: atom_id res chain seq x y z
N MET A 1 15.03 -17.76 -0.59
CA MET A 1 14.83 -18.99 -1.38
C MET A 1 13.66 -18.76 -2.33
N LEU A 2 13.84 -18.95 -3.64
CA LEU A 2 12.75 -18.94 -4.62
C LEU A 2 11.91 -20.23 -4.44
N GLY A 3 10.59 -20.13 -4.60
CA GLY A 3 9.70 -21.31 -4.62
C GLY A 3 9.17 -21.82 -3.29
N ARG A 4 9.34 -21.10 -2.17
CA ARG A 4 8.65 -21.41 -0.91
C ARG A 4 7.16 -21.04 -1.01
N THR A 5 6.29 -21.90 -0.48
CA THR A 5 4.86 -21.60 -0.27
C THR A 5 4.70 -20.44 0.71
N VAL A 6 3.80 -19.51 0.40
CA VAL A 6 3.41 -18.43 1.32
C VAL A 6 2.33 -18.98 2.23
N GLU A 7 2.55 -18.95 3.54
CA GLU A 7 1.55 -19.42 4.48
C GLU A 7 0.41 -18.41 4.63
N PRO A 8 -0.85 -18.84 4.88
CA PRO A 8 -2.00 -17.93 4.96
C PRO A 8 -1.84 -16.77 5.94
N HIS A 9 -1.11 -16.98 7.04
CA HIS A 9 -0.86 -15.97 8.07
C HIS A 9 0.18 -14.90 7.66
N GLU A 10 0.91 -15.10 6.56
CA GLU A 10 1.83 -14.10 6.01
C GLU A 10 1.08 -12.99 5.25
N TYR A 11 -0.13 -13.26 4.75
CA TYR A 11 -0.94 -12.24 4.09
C TYR A 11 -1.43 -11.20 5.09
N GLY A 12 -1.31 -9.93 4.71
CA GLY A 12 -1.74 -8.82 5.56
C GLY A 12 -0.74 -8.43 6.65
N ARG A 13 0.33 -9.20 6.88
CA ARG A 13 1.35 -8.90 7.89
C ARG A 13 2.56 -8.22 7.24
N LEU A 14 2.87 -7.02 7.72
CA LEU A 14 4.09 -6.31 7.35
C LEU A 14 5.26 -6.78 8.22
N GLU A 15 6.40 -7.05 7.58
CA GLU A 15 7.64 -7.47 8.23
C GLU A 15 8.69 -6.36 8.13
N LEU A 16 9.51 -6.23 9.17
CA LEU A 16 10.53 -5.20 9.29
C LEU A 16 11.93 -5.82 9.43
N PHE A 17 12.93 -5.11 8.90
CA PHE A 17 14.34 -5.46 9.07
C PHE A 17 15.17 -4.21 9.44
N PRO A 18 16.25 -4.35 10.23
CA PRO A 18 16.98 -3.21 10.75
C PRO A 18 17.75 -2.45 9.66
N VAL A 19 17.84 -1.13 9.81
CA VAL A 19 18.72 -0.24 9.03
C VAL A 19 19.69 0.47 9.98
N SER A 20 20.91 0.73 9.52
CA SER A 20 21.96 1.33 10.37
C SER A 20 21.87 2.86 10.50
N LYS A 21 21.12 3.50 9.59
CA LYS A 21 20.89 4.95 9.53
C LYS A 21 19.51 5.23 8.91
N PRO A 22 18.90 6.40 9.17
CA PRO A 22 17.66 6.78 8.53
C PRO A 22 17.76 6.76 6.99
N VAL A 23 16.77 6.20 6.31
CA VAL A 23 16.71 6.10 4.85
C VAL A 23 15.29 6.34 4.32
N ARG A 24 15.16 7.14 3.26
CA ARG A 24 13.90 7.31 2.53
C ARG A 24 13.68 6.10 1.64
N VAL A 25 12.52 5.47 1.77
CA VAL A 25 12.09 4.33 0.95
C VAL A 25 10.84 4.73 0.18
N THR A 26 10.81 4.40 -1.10
CA THR A 26 9.62 4.56 -1.95
C THR A 26 9.33 3.24 -2.66
N PHE A 27 8.13 2.73 -2.49
CA PHE A 27 7.58 1.62 -3.27
C PHE A 27 6.69 2.19 -4.37
N GLN A 28 6.89 1.71 -5.60
CA GLN A 28 6.05 2.02 -6.75
C GLN A 28 5.50 0.72 -7.32
N THR A 29 4.19 0.66 -7.55
CA THR A 29 3.53 -0.51 -8.14
C THR A 29 2.27 -0.13 -8.89
N ALA A 30 2.02 -0.83 -9.99
CA ALA A 30 0.75 -0.78 -10.73
C ALA A 30 -0.13 -2.00 -10.41
N GLU A 31 0.15 -2.76 -9.35
CA GLU A 31 -0.53 -4.03 -9.01
C GLU A 31 -1.49 -3.89 -7.83
N LEU A 32 -1.65 -2.70 -7.26
CA LEU A 32 -2.65 -2.46 -6.22
C LEU A 32 -4.04 -2.45 -6.86
N GLU A 33 -4.93 -3.29 -6.33
CA GLU A 33 -6.32 -3.40 -6.74
C GLU A 33 -7.26 -3.33 -5.53
N ALA A 34 -8.46 -2.81 -5.74
CA ALA A 34 -9.58 -2.88 -4.81
C ALA A 34 -10.91 -2.95 -5.58
N LEU A 35 -12.03 -3.23 -4.93
CA LEU A 35 -13.35 -3.21 -5.56
C LEU A 35 -14.04 -1.86 -5.37
N CYS A 36 -14.68 -1.37 -6.43
CA CYS A 36 -15.54 -0.20 -6.34
C CYS A 36 -16.76 -0.49 -5.44
N PRO A 37 -17.01 0.29 -4.38
CA PRO A 37 -18.17 0.10 -3.51
C PRO A 37 -19.52 0.34 -4.19
N ALA A 38 -19.55 1.20 -5.21
CA ALA A 38 -20.78 1.77 -5.77
C ALA A 38 -21.51 0.86 -6.79
N VAL A 39 -21.00 -0.34 -7.08
CA VAL A 39 -21.58 -1.24 -8.08
C VAL A 39 -21.95 -2.59 -7.50
N GLN A 40 -23.09 -3.14 -7.95
CA GLN A 40 -23.58 -4.46 -7.53
C GLN A 40 -22.69 -5.61 -8.05
N GLY A 41 -22.01 -5.41 -9.18
CA GLY A 41 -21.06 -6.36 -9.76
C GLY A 41 -19.64 -6.29 -9.16
N VAL A 42 -18.72 -7.03 -9.79
CA VAL A 42 -17.28 -6.94 -9.52
C VAL A 42 -16.67 -5.98 -10.52
N GLN A 43 -16.32 -4.77 -10.08
CA GLN A 43 -15.59 -3.81 -10.89
C GLN A 43 -14.29 -3.40 -10.18
N PRO A 44 -13.15 -4.02 -10.54
CA PRO A 44 -11.88 -3.71 -9.91
C PRO A 44 -11.41 -2.30 -10.28
N ASP A 45 -10.93 -1.61 -9.27
CA ASP A 45 -10.10 -0.42 -9.36
C ASP A 45 -8.65 -0.81 -9.30
N ARG A 46 -7.89 -0.38 -10.30
CA ARG A 46 -6.44 -0.57 -10.38
C ARG A 46 -5.76 0.78 -10.18
N TYR A 47 -4.64 0.76 -9.46
CA TYR A 47 -3.92 1.96 -9.08
C TYR A 47 -2.45 1.89 -9.49
N ASP A 48 -1.93 2.98 -10.04
CA ASP A 48 -0.52 3.31 -9.96
C ASP A 48 -0.27 3.93 -8.57
N ALA A 49 0.27 3.13 -7.66
CA ALA A 49 0.50 3.48 -6.28
C ALA A 49 1.96 3.84 -6.03
N GLU A 50 2.18 4.96 -5.37
CA GLU A 50 3.45 5.36 -4.78
C GLU A 50 3.27 5.46 -3.26
N ILE A 51 4.06 4.70 -2.51
CA ILE A 51 4.03 4.67 -1.05
C ILE A 51 5.44 4.94 -0.57
N SER A 52 5.64 5.96 0.25
CA SER A 52 6.96 6.38 0.70
C SER A 52 6.98 6.68 2.19
N TYR A 53 8.12 6.42 2.83
CA TYR A 53 8.33 6.65 4.26
C TYR A 53 9.82 6.77 4.55
N THR A 54 10.17 7.32 5.70
CA THR A 54 11.52 7.33 6.24
C THR A 54 11.67 6.20 7.25
N ALA A 55 12.46 5.18 6.91
CA ALA A 55 12.88 4.14 7.85
C ALA A 55 13.88 4.75 8.83
N MET A 56 13.55 4.83 10.12
CA MET A 56 14.41 5.41 11.16
C MET A 56 15.36 4.38 11.74
N THR A 57 14.81 3.22 12.13
CA THR A 57 15.58 2.09 12.67
C THR A 57 15.30 0.80 11.90
N HIS A 58 14.15 0.70 11.24
CA HIS A 58 13.77 -0.48 10.47
C HIS A 58 13.06 -0.09 9.17
N ALA A 59 13.32 -0.85 8.11
CA ALA A 59 12.62 -0.76 6.84
C ALA A 59 11.66 -1.94 6.67
N LEU A 60 10.60 -1.72 5.91
CA LEU A 60 9.62 -2.73 5.49
C LEU A 60 10.22 -3.67 4.45
N GLU A 61 10.01 -4.97 4.63
CA GLU A 61 10.41 -6.01 3.68
C GLU A 61 9.42 -6.07 2.50
N SER A 62 9.93 -6.00 1.27
CA SER A 62 9.10 -5.77 0.08
C SER A 62 8.16 -6.93 -0.27
N LYS A 63 8.51 -8.18 0.04
CA LYS A 63 7.57 -9.31 -0.12
C LYS A 63 6.39 -9.17 0.83
N SER A 64 6.60 -8.79 2.09
CA SER A 64 5.52 -8.56 3.06
C SER A 64 4.60 -7.41 2.63
N VAL A 65 5.15 -6.33 2.08
CA VAL A 65 4.37 -5.22 1.50
C VAL A 65 3.49 -5.72 0.35
N LYS A 66 4.06 -6.47 -0.60
CA LYS A 66 3.29 -7.08 -1.69
C LYS A 66 2.14 -7.94 -1.15
N LEU A 67 2.41 -8.83 -0.18
CA LEU A 67 1.39 -9.72 0.40
C LEU A 67 0.30 -8.95 1.15
N TRP A 68 0.65 -7.83 1.80
CA TRP A 68 -0.31 -6.93 2.42
C TRP A 68 -1.17 -6.20 1.38
N LEU A 69 -0.58 -5.65 0.31
CA LEU A 69 -1.34 -4.98 -0.76
C LEU A 69 -2.34 -5.94 -1.46
N VAL A 70 -1.98 -7.22 -1.62
CA VAL A 70 -2.88 -8.25 -2.19
C VAL A 70 -4.16 -8.41 -1.36
N THR A 71 -4.14 -8.13 -0.05
CA THR A 71 -5.34 -8.25 0.80
C THR A 71 -6.42 -7.22 0.46
N PHE A 72 -6.11 -6.17 -0.31
CA PHE A 72 -7.07 -5.16 -0.73
C PHE A 72 -7.87 -5.54 -1.98
N ARG A 73 -7.42 -6.54 -2.76
CA ARG A 73 -8.00 -6.90 -4.06
C ARG A 73 -9.51 -7.05 -4.05
N ASP A 74 -10.04 -7.76 -3.06
CA ASP A 74 -11.47 -8.07 -2.94
C ASP A 74 -12.21 -7.13 -1.96
N ARG A 75 -11.54 -6.10 -1.44
CA ARG A 75 -12.12 -5.15 -0.50
C ARG A 75 -12.85 -4.03 -1.24
N ARG A 76 -14.08 -3.73 -0.82
CA ARG A 76 -14.85 -2.59 -1.33
C ARG A 76 -14.42 -1.31 -0.62
N ILE A 77 -13.62 -0.48 -1.28
CA ILE A 77 -13.08 0.76 -0.70
C ILE A 77 -12.83 1.82 -1.79
N PHE A 78 -13.15 3.08 -1.47
CA PHE A 78 -12.83 4.21 -2.35
C PHE A 78 -11.35 4.61 -2.24
N ALA A 79 -10.79 5.19 -3.30
CA ALA A 79 -9.37 5.55 -3.39
C ALA A 79 -8.91 6.45 -2.25
N GLU A 80 -9.77 7.36 -1.80
CA GLU A 80 -9.53 8.32 -0.71
C GLU A 80 -9.29 7.60 0.61
N GLN A 81 -10.16 6.64 0.96
CA GLN A 81 -10.01 5.85 2.18
C GLN A 81 -8.88 4.83 2.06
N LEU A 82 -8.68 4.26 0.86
CA LEU A 82 -7.57 3.35 0.60
C LEU A 82 -6.21 4.03 0.87
N ALA A 83 -6.03 5.28 0.44
CA ALA A 83 -4.80 6.01 0.70
C ALA A 83 -4.54 6.23 2.20
N VAL A 84 -5.59 6.53 2.98
CA VAL A 84 -5.50 6.70 4.43
C VAL A 84 -5.16 5.38 5.12
N GLU A 85 -5.84 4.28 4.77
CA GLU A 85 -5.55 2.98 5.35
C GLU A 85 -4.13 2.48 5.04
N LEU A 86 -3.64 2.73 3.81
CA LEU A 86 -2.28 2.39 3.44
C LEU A 86 -1.25 3.21 4.24
N HIS A 87 -1.53 4.50 4.44
CA HIS A 87 -0.69 5.34 5.29
C HIS A 87 -0.68 4.82 6.73
N ASP A 88 -1.86 4.66 7.33
CA ASP A 88 -2.00 4.31 8.74
C ASP A 88 -1.41 2.93 9.04
N GLY A 89 -1.54 1.98 8.11
CA GLY A 89 -0.92 0.66 8.22
C GLY A 89 0.61 0.69 8.31
N ILE A 90 1.25 1.68 7.67
CA ILE A 90 2.70 1.88 7.77
C ILE A 90 3.05 2.78 8.97
N ALA A 91 2.31 3.86 9.20
CA ALA A 91 2.54 4.80 10.29
C ALA A 91 2.40 4.13 11.68
N ALA A 92 1.63 3.04 11.78
CA ALA A 92 1.53 2.22 12.99
C ALA A 92 2.88 1.63 13.48
N PHE A 93 3.93 1.65 12.65
CA PHE A 93 5.28 1.21 13.04
C PHE A 93 6.16 2.32 13.63
N GLU A 94 5.61 3.49 13.97
CA GLU A 94 6.34 4.49 14.75
C GLU A 94 6.89 3.90 16.08
N PRO A 95 8.11 4.29 16.52
CA PRO A 95 9.01 5.28 15.92
C PRO A 95 9.99 4.66 14.89
N ALA A 96 9.81 3.40 14.49
CA ALA A 96 10.74 2.72 13.58
C ALA A 96 10.67 3.28 12.16
N VAL A 97 9.51 3.85 11.78
CA VAL A 97 9.26 4.59 10.55
C VAL A 97 8.69 5.98 10.87
N SER A 98 8.77 6.91 9.93
CA SER A 98 8.18 8.25 10.00
C SER A 98 7.93 8.82 8.60
N ASP A 99 7.28 9.99 8.51
CA ASP A 99 7.11 10.75 7.26
C ASP A 99 6.46 9.91 6.13
N VAL A 100 5.40 9.18 6.49
CA VAL A 100 4.67 8.31 5.56
C VAL A 100 3.84 9.16 4.60
N ALA A 101 3.90 8.85 3.31
CA ALA A 101 3.07 9.47 2.28
C ALA A 101 2.62 8.44 1.25
N VAL A 102 1.37 8.54 0.84
CA VAL A 102 0.72 7.67 -0.15
C VAL A 102 0.13 8.54 -1.25
N ARG A 103 0.43 8.17 -2.50
CA ARG A 103 -0.15 8.78 -3.68
C ARG A 103 -0.71 7.68 -4.59
N LEU A 104 -1.99 7.73 -4.89
CA LEU A 104 -2.68 6.78 -5.75
C LEU A 104 -3.16 7.48 -7.02
N THR A 105 -2.79 7.00 -8.20
CA THR A 105 -3.48 7.32 -9.46
C THR A 105 -4.37 6.15 -9.83
N GLN A 106 -5.68 6.34 -9.78
CA GLN A 106 -6.63 5.33 -10.22
C GLN A 106 -6.68 5.30 -11.76
N CYS A 107 -6.64 4.10 -12.35
CA CYS A 107 -6.84 3.92 -13.79
C CYS A 107 -8.22 4.48 -14.23
N ALA A 108 -8.29 4.95 -15.48
CA ALA A 108 -9.43 5.74 -15.95
C ALA A 108 -10.77 5.00 -15.81
N ARG A 109 -11.77 5.69 -15.25
CA ARG A 109 -13.18 5.28 -15.28
C ARG A 109 -14.00 6.28 -16.05
N GLY A 110 -14.60 5.87 -17.16
CA GLY A 110 -15.34 6.77 -18.05
C GLY A 110 -14.48 7.93 -18.57
N GLY A 111 -13.18 7.71 -18.75
CA GLY A 111 -12.22 8.75 -19.15
C GLY A 111 -11.72 9.66 -18.01
N ILE A 112 -12.15 9.43 -16.76
CA ILE A 112 -11.76 10.23 -15.60
C ILE A 112 -10.62 9.53 -14.85
N ILE A 113 -9.53 10.26 -14.59
CA ILE A 113 -8.43 9.82 -13.73
C ILE A 113 -8.60 10.50 -12.38
N THR A 114 -8.64 9.69 -11.32
CA THR A 114 -8.63 10.17 -9.94
C THR A 114 -7.22 10.06 -9.38
N THR A 115 -6.69 11.16 -8.84
CA THR A 115 -5.45 11.16 -8.07
C THR A 115 -5.76 11.50 -6.61
N VAL A 116 -5.28 10.66 -5.70
CA VAL A 116 -5.40 10.85 -4.25
C VAL A 116 -4.00 10.96 -3.66
N GLN A 117 -3.79 11.91 -2.74
CA GLN A 117 -2.57 12.05 -1.97
C GLN A 117 -2.91 12.22 -0.49
N TYR A 118 -2.19 11.50 0.36
CA TYR A 118 -2.32 11.58 1.82
C TYR A 118 -0.96 11.33 2.50
N PRO A 119 -0.58 12.10 3.54
CA PRO A 119 -1.25 13.30 4.03
C PRO A 119 -1.23 14.43 3.00
N VAL A 120 -2.09 15.44 3.20
CA VAL A 120 -2.06 16.66 2.40
C VAL A 120 -0.79 17.43 2.78
N CYS A 121 0.05 17.76 1.79
CA CYS A 121 1.24 18.59 2.00
C CYS A 121 0.87 20.05 2.23
#